data_AF-A0A2G3PHH5-F1
#
_entry.id   AF-A0A2G3PHH5-F1
#
_cell.length_a   1.000
_cell.length_b   1.000
_cell.length_c   1.000
_cell.angle_alpha   90.00
_cell.angle_beta   90.00
_cell.angle_gamma   90.00
#
_symmetry.space_group_name_H-M   'P 1'
#
loop_
_entity.id
_entity.type
_entity.pdbx_description
1 polymer ?
#
loop_
_entity_poly.entity_id
_entity_poly.type
_entity_poly.pdbx_seq_one_letter_code
_entity_poly.pdbx_strand_id
1 'polypeptide(L)'
;MASAIAVGAIATGLALGTTACGAGQTSQTANQASAVNGNSATVGPLALRDVAVVFPESGDVAFANGGPLEMSFLISNTSPDVADKLESIEFANGDGKVTIDGPTEIPATKSLRAGTPGLLLTTSAEPEDPSEKRITVTVTGAAKTITPGLTVPLTFDFQQAGETTLNVPVDAGPLLPRQDKARGVVEEDHGGGH
;
A
#
# COMPACT_ATOMS: atom_id res chain seq x y z
N MET A 1 -18.68 -81.49 -11.90
CA MET A 1 -17.33 -82.00 -11.57
C MET A 1 -16.42 -80.80 -11.46
N ALA A 2 -15.65 -80.75 -10.36
CA ALA A 2 -14.83 -79.61 -9.95
C ALA A 2 -13.73 -79.29 -10.98
N SER A 3 -13.39 -78.01 -11.11
CA SER A 3 -12.06 -77.63 -11.60
C SER A 3 -11.55 -76.44 -10.80
N ALA A 4 -10.35 -76.61 -10.27
CA ALA A 4 -9.76 -75.85 -9.19
C ALA A 4 -9.38 -74.41 -9.58
N ILE A 5 -9.57 -73.49 -8.64
CA ILE A 5 -9.08 -72.11 -8.70
C ILE A 5 -7.57 -72.14 -8.37
N ALA A 6 -6.73 -71.83 -9.36
CA ALA A 6 -5.32 -71.54 -9.14
C ALA A 6 -5.16 -70.03 -8.88
N VAL A 7 -4.80 -69.68 -7.64
CA VAL A 7 -4.42 -68.32 -7.24
C VAL A 7 -3.04 -68.02 -7.84
N GLY A 8 -3.01 -67.14 -8.84
CA GLY A 8 -1.78 -66.58 -9.41
C GLY A 8 -1.65 -65.11 -9.02
N ALA A 9 -0.79 -64.82 -8.05
CA ALA A 9 -0.38 -63.46 -7.73
C ALA A 9 0.68 -62.99 -8.75
N ILE A 10 0.40 -61.91 -9.49
CA ILE A 10 1.43 -61.11 -10.16
C ILE A 10 1.13 -59.64 -9.89
N ALA A 11 2.10 -59.00 -9.26
CA ALA A 11 2.13 -57.61 -8.86
C ALA A 11 2.37 -56.65 -10.04
N THR A 12 2.17 -55.36 -9.73
CA THR A 12 2.77 -54.16 -10.36
C THR A 12 2.20 -53.67 -11.70
N GLY A 13 1.62 -52.46 -11.68
CA GLY A 13 1.33 -51.71 -12.91
C GLY A 13 0.63 -50.37 -12.72
N LEU A 14 1.44 -49.33 -12.44
CA LEU A 14 1.19 -47.89 -12.62
C LEU A 14 -0.01 -47.25 -11.89
N ALA A 15 0.28 -46.68 -10.72
CA ALA A 15 -0.40 -45.48 -10.27
C ALA A 15 -0.09 -44.35 -11.27
N LEU A 16 -1.02 -44.07 -12.18
CA LEU A 16 -0.99 -42.82 -12.95
C LEU A 16 -1.21 -41.69 -11.94
N GLY A 17 -0.12 -40.98 -11.64
CA GLY A 17 -0.11 -39.87 -10.72
C GLY A 17 -1.17 -38.85 -11.11
N THR A 18 -2.17 -38.68 -10.25
CA THR A 18 -2.95 -37.46 -10.20
C THR A 18 -2.10 -36.39 -9.51
N THR A 19 -0.98 -36.00 -10.13
CA THR A 19 -0.31 -34.73 -9.80
C THR A 19 -1.02 -33.62 -10.56
N ALA A 20 -2.31 -33.48 -10.32
CA ALA A 20 -3.05 -32.30 -10.70
C ALA A 20 -3.26 -31.47 -9.42
N CYS A 21 -2.89 -30.19 -9.48
CA CYS A 21 -3.07 -29.17 -8.45
C CYS A 21 -2.02 -29.07 -7.31
N GLY A 22 -0.74 -29.07 -7.65
CA GLY A 22 0.34 -28.68 -6.73
C GLY A 22 0.63 -27.16 -6.67
N ALA A 23 -0.15 -26.31 -7.34
CA ALA A 23 0.17 -24.89 -7.52
C ALA A 23 -0.80 -23.91 -6.82
N GLY A 24 -1.70 -24.36 -5.94
CA GLY A 24 -2.87 -23.55 -5.55
C GLY A 24 -3.14 -23.27 -4.07
N GLN A 25 -2.38 -23.82 -3.12
CA GLN A 25 -2.73 -23.67 -1.69
C GLN A 25 -1.74 -22.87 -0.86
N THR A 26 -0.50 -22.69 -1.33
CA THR A 26 0.47 -21.78 -0.68
C THR A 26 1.60 -21.52 -1.65
N SER A 27 1.49 -20.46 -2.45
CA SER A 27 2.63 -19.99 -3.23
C SER A 27 3.64 -19.36 -2.28
N GLN A 28 4.91 -19.73 -2.37
CA GLN A 28 5.99 -19.08 -1.61
C GLN A 28 6.11 -17.57 -1.93
N THR A 29 5.49 -17.09 -3.02
CA THR A 29 5.31 -15.66 -3.29
C THR A 29 4.04 -15.04 -2.70
N ALA A 30 3.04 -15.83 -2.27
CA ALA A 30 1.79 -15.28 -1.72
C ALA A 30 1.98 -14.62 -0.34
N ASN A 31 3.02 -15.04 0.40
CA ASN A 31 3.44 -14.42 1.66
C ASN A 31 4.64 -13.46 1.46
N GLN A 32 5.03 -13.18 0.21
CA GLN A 32 6.04 -12.17 -0.02
C GLN A 32 5.44 -10.83 0.41
N ALA A 33 6.03 -10.23 1.45
CA ALA A 33 5.69 -8.87 1.84
C ALA A 33 5.87 -7.96 0.63
N SER A 34 4.91 -7.07 0.41
CA SER A 34 4.91 -6.16 -0.72
C SER A 34 6.25 -5.40 -0.74
N ALA A 35 7.02 -5.55 -1.83
CA ALA A 35 8.30 -4.83 -2.01
C ALA A 35 8.06 -3.40 -2.49
N VAL A 36 6.99 -2.78 -2.01
CA VAL A 36 6.60 -1.40 -2.30
C VAL A 36 6.80 -0.60 -1.02
N ASN A 37 7.16 0.66 -1.14
CA ASN A 37 7.45 1.49 0.03
C ASN A 37 6.20 1.81 0.85
N GLY A 38 4.98 1.46 0.40
CA GLY A 38 3.72 1.65 1.11
C GLY A 38 3.23 0.45 1.94
N ASN A 39 2.43 0.74 2.97
CA ASN A 39 1.77 -0.26 3.81
C ASN A 39 0.53 -0.84 3.10
N SER A 40 0.02 -1.98 3.58
CA SER A 40 -1.19 -2.61 3.06
C SER A 40 -2.07 -3.13 4.19
N ALA A 41 -3.38 -3.16 3.96
CA ALA A 41 -4.34 -3.72 4.89
C ALA A 41 -5.53 -4.33 4.14
N THR A 42 -6.35 -5.10 4.86
CA THR A 42 -7.63 -5.57 4.34
C THR A 42 -8.67 -5.33 5.43
N VAL A 43 -9.78 -4.67 5.06
CA VAL A 43 -10.90 -4.34 5.94
C VAL A 43 -12.19 -4.78 5.24
N GLY A 44 -12.84 -5.80 5.77
CA GLY A 44 -13.95 -6.46 5.07
C GLY A 44 -13.55 -6.89 3.65
N PRO A 45 -14.33 -6.51 2.60
CA PRO A 45 -14.01 -6.79 1.20
C PRO A 45 -13.03 -5.80 0.56
N LEU A 46 -12.52 -4.81 1.29
CA LEU A 46 -11.60 -3.80 0.77
C LEU A 46 -10.16 -4.18 1.02
N ALA A 47 -9.36 -4.18 -0.04
CA ALA A 47 -7.91 -4.38 0.04
C ALA A 47 -7.19 -3.07 -0.26
N LEU A 48 -6.49 -2.53 0.75
CA LEU A 48 -5.66 -1.34 0.66
C LEU A 48 -4.23 -1.75 0.31
N ARG A 49 -3.65 -1.12 -0.70
CA ARG A 49 -2.33 -1.44 -1.25
C ARG A 49 -1.52 -0.18 -1.46
N ASP A 50 -0.21 -0.31 -1.24
CA ASP A 50 0.78 0.73 -1.48
C ASP A 50 0.43 2.08 -0.82
N VAL A 51 -0.03 2.02 0.42
CA VAL A 51 -0.41 3.21 1.18
C VAL A 51 0.85 3.92 1.66
N ALA A 52 1.15 5.08 1.09
CA ALA A 52 2.31 5.89 1.44
C ALA A 52 1.96 7.39 1.40
N VAL A 53 2.63 8.18 2.24
CA VAL A 53 2.72 9.64 2.05
C VAL A 53 3.92 9.90 1.15
N VAL A 54 3.68 10.54 0.01
CA VAL A 54 4.70 10.83 -1.01
C VAL A 54 5.34 12.17 -0.73
N PHE A 55 6.66 12.16 -0.58
CA PHE A 55 7.45 13.37 -0.44
C PHE A 55 7.73 13.98 -1.83
N PRO A 56 7.51 15.28 -2.05
CA PRO A 56 7.73 15.90 -3.35
C PRO A 56 9.21 15.97 -3.71
N GLU A 57 9.53 15.76 -4.98
CA GLU A 57 10.90 15.74 -5.52
C GLU A 57 11.58 17.13 -5.51
N SER A 58 10.80 18.22 -5.49
CA SER A 58 11.31 19.58 -5.44
C SER A 58 10.30 20.55 -4.81
N GLY A 59 10.76 21.40 -3.89
CA GLY A 59 9.99 22.55 -3.42
C GLY A 59 10.29 22.91 -1.96
N ASP A 60 10.96 24.03 -1.73
CA ASP A 60 11.25 24.60 -0.39
C ASP A 60 9.99 24.75 0.49
N VAL A 61 8.81 24.80 -0.11
CA VAL A 61 7.50 24.99 0.52
C VAL A 61 6.95 23.76 1.24
N ALA A 62 7.27 22.54 0.80
CA ALA A 62 6.76 21.31 1.45
C ALA A 62 7.43 21.03 2.81
N PHE A 63 8.58 21.69 3.06
CA PHE A 63 9.39 21.50 4.25
C PHE A 63 8.98 22.39 5.43
N ALA A 64 8.18 23.43 5.20
CA ALA A 64 7.71 24.33 6.25
C ALA A 64 6.40 23.80 6.84
N ASN A 65 6.40 23.41 8.11
CA ASN A 65 5.21 23.01 8.88
C ASN A 65 4.55 21.66 8.47
N GLY A 66 5.31 20.73 7.87
CA GLY A 66 4.87 19.33 7.70
C GLY A 66 3.86 19.08 6.58
N GLY A 67 4.00 19.81 5.47
CA GLY A 67 3.18 19.68 4.27
C GLY A 67 3.04 21.01 3.50
N PRO A 68 2.29 21.04 2.39
CA PRO A 68 1.43 19.96 1.89
C PRO A 68 2.23 18.79 1.28
N LEU A 69 1.81 17.57 1.59
CA LEU A 69 2.27 16.32 0.95
C LEU A 69 1.09 15.59 0.33
N GLU A 70 1.32 14.78 -0.69
CA GLU A 70 0.28 13.92 -1.27
C GLU A 70 0.37 12.50 -0.72
N MET A 71 -0.72 11.74 -0.80
CA MET A 71 -0.70 10.30 -0.54
C MET A 71 -0.82 9.52 -1.84
N SER A 72 -0.16 8.37 -1.89
CA SER A 72 -0.43 7.34 -2.89
C SER A 72 -1.02 6.10 -2.23
N PHE A 73 -2.03 5.51 -2.86
CA PHE A 73 -2.58 4.20 -2.52
C PHE A 73 -3.52 3.68 -3.61
N LEU A 74 -3.82 2.38 -3.54
CA LEU A 74 -4.90 1.72 -4.26
C LEU A 74 -5.82 1.00 -3.28
N ILE A 75 -7.13 1.23 -3.40
CA ILE A 75 -8.17 0.50 -2.69
C ILE A 75 -8.94 -0.33 -3.70
N SER A 76 -8.93 -1.65 -3.55
CA SER A 76 -9.71 -2.57 -4.39
C SER A 76 -10.89 -3.13 -3.62
N ASN A 77 -12.09 -3.03 -4.19
CA ASN A 77 -13.28 -3.64 -3.63
C ASN A 77 -13.53 -5.01 -4.28
N THR A 78 -13.31 -6.09 -3.53
CA THR A 78 -13.53 -7.47 -4.02
C THR A 78 -14.93 -7.98 -3.73
N SER A 79 -15.84 -7.14 -3.25
CA SER A 79 -17.25 -7.49 -3.10
C SER A 79 -17.87 -7.75 -4.47
N PRO A 80 -18.69 -8.81 -4.62
CA PRO A 80 -19.32 -9.12 -5.89
C PRO A 80 -20.42 -8.12 -6.29
N ASP A 81 -21.04 -7.45 -5.31
CA ASP A 81 -22.25 -6.65 -5.51
C ASP A 81 -22.39 -5.42 -4.59
N VAL A 82 -21.64 -5.35 -3.48
CA VAL A 82 -21.72 -4.23 -2.53
C VAL A 82 -20.65 -3.18 -2.83
N ALA A 83 -21.08 -1.95 -3.15
CA ALA A 83 -20.21 -0.79 -3.23
C ALA A 83 -19.87 -0.26 -1.82
N ASP A 84 -18.74 0.41 -1.69
CA ASP A 84 -18.33 1.13 -0.48
C ASP A 84 -17.98 2.58 -0.81
N LYS A 85 -17.68 3.39 0.21
CA LYS A 85 -17.26 4.76 0.09
C LYS A 85 -16.21 5.07 1.15
N LEU A 86 -15.09 5.66 0.73
CA LEU A 86 -14.14 6.27 1.65
C LEU A 86 -14.76 7.57 2.19
N GLU A 87 -15.09 7.60 3.48
CA GLU A 87 -15.71 8.75 4.13
C GLU A 87 -14.66 9.74 4.63
N SER A 88 -13.60 9.25 5.25
CA SER A 88 -12.53 10.08 5.77
C SER A 88 -11.18 9.36 5.86
N ILE A 89 -10.12 10.15 5.95
CA ILE A 89 -8.78 9.72 6.36
C ILE A 89 -8.34 10.71 7.43
N GLU A 90 -7.91 10.23 8.59
CA GLU A 90 -7.51 11.08 9.70
C GLU A 90 -6.23 10.58 10.36
N PHE A 91 -5.51 11.51 10.99
CA PHE A 91 -4.41 11.15 11.87
C PHE A 91 -4.96 10.51 13.15
N ALA A 92 -4.51 9.30 13.48
CA ALA A 92 -5.02 8.60 14.66
C ALA A 92 -4.71 9.34 15.98
N ASN A 93 -3.66 10.17 15.98
CA ASN A 93 -3.28 11.06 17.09
C ASN A 93 -3.88 12.48 16.99
N GLY A 94 -4.63 12.79 15.94
CA GLY A 94 -5.20 14.12 15.68
C GLY A 94 -4.20 15.16 15.19
N ASP A 95 -2.96 14.77 14.87
CA ASP A 95 -1.91 15.70 14.48
C ASP A 95 -1.92 15.98 12.97
N GLY A 96 -2.62 17.05 12.57
CA GLY A 96 -2.63 17.54 11.20
C GLY A 96 -3.99 17.41 10.53
N LYS A 97 -4.02 17.56 9.21
CA LYS A 97 -5.26 17.53 8.42
C LYS A 97 -5.03 16.79 7.11
N VAL A 98 -5.98 15.94 6.76
CA VAL A 98 -6.08 15.30 5.44
C VAL A 98 -7.26 15.90 4.69
N THR A 99 -7.09 16.14 3.39
CA THR A 99 -8.15 16.60 2.48
C THR A 99 -8.21 15.66 1.29
N ILE A 100 -9.43 15.29 0.90
CA ILE A 100 -9.68 14.40 -0.25
C ILE A 100 -10.43 15.22 -1.31
N ASP A 101 -9.90 15.22 -2.52
CA ASP A 101 -10.52 15.85 -3.70
C ASP A 101 -10.87 14.77 -4.73
N GLY A 102 -12.11 14.82 -5.23
CA GLY A 102 -12.65 13.85 -6.20
C GLY A 102 -13.64 12.83 -5.63
N PRO A 103 -14.09 11.87 -6.45
CA PRO A 103 -15.15 10.92 -6.08
C PRO A 103 -14.62 9.78 -5.20
N THR A 104 -15.15 9.63 -4.00
CA THR A 104 -14.69 8.62 -3.01
C THR A 104 -15.47 7.30 -3.00
N GLU A 105 -16.41 7.13 -3.94
CA GLU A 105 -17.14 5.88 -4.11
C GLU A 105 -16.24 4.78 -4.68
N ILE A 106 -16.37 3.57 -4.14
CA ILE A 106 -15.64 2.37 -4.52
C ILE A 106 -16.66 1.29 -4.94
N PRO A 107 -17.09 1.27 -6.22
CA PRO A 107 -18.07 0.30 -6.69
C PRO A 107 -17.61 -1.15 -6.48
N ALA A 108 -18.56 -2.08 -6.40
CA ALA A 108 -18.28 -3.51 -6.37
C ALA A 108 -17.37 -3.93 -7.53
N THR A 109 -16.38 -4.78 -7.27
CA THR A 109 -15.38 -5.27 -8.25
C THR A 109 -14.50 -4.17 -8.89
N LYS A 110 -14.52 -2.94 -8.37
CA LYS A 110 -13.75 -1.79 -8.88
C LYS A 110 -12.76 -1.26 -7.84
N SER A 111 -12.00 -0.25 -8.24
CA SER A 111 -10.93 0.33 -7.42
C SER A 111 -10.95 1.85 -7.40
N LEU A 112 -10.39 2.38 -6.31
CA LEU A 112 -10.15 3.79 -6.06
C LEU A 112 -8.66 4.01 -5.85
N ARG A 113 -8.06 4.91 -6.63
CA ARG A 113 -6.63 5.24 -6.56
C ARG A 113 -6.42 6.67 -6.08
N ALA A 114 -5.46 6.86 -5.19
CA ALA A 114 -4.93 8.16 -4.84
C ALA A 114 -3.50 8.34 -5.35
N GLY A 115 -3.20 9.54 -5.84
CA GLY A 115 -1.86 9.95 -6.25
C GLY A 115 -1.22 9.09 -7.34
N THR A 116 0.07 9.33 -7.55
CA THR A 116 0.91 8.50 -8.43
C THR A 116 1.83 7.68 -7.53
N PRO A 117 2.00 6.36 -7.74
CA PRO A 117 2.92 5.57 -6.93
C PRO A 117 4.32 6.19 -7.00
N GLY A 118 4.90 6.47 -5.83
CA GLY A 118 6.32 6.81 -5.75
C GLY A 118 7.11 5.68 -6.39
N LEU A 119 7.98 5.99 -7.35
CA LEU A 119 8.75 5.07 -8.22
C LEU A 119 8.20 4.80 -9.63
N LEU A 120 7.04 5.32 -10.04
CA LEU A 120 6.79 5.42 -11.48
C LEU A 120 7.65 6.55 -12.04
N LEU A 121 8.74 6.18 -12.71
CA LEU A 121 9.31 6.98 -13.80
C LEU A 121 8.13 7.42 -14.65
N THR A 122 7.86 8.73 -14.71
CA THR A 122 6.75 9.30 -15.46
C THR A 122 6.96 9.07 -16.95
N THR A 123 6.73 7.85 -17.45
CA THR A 123 6.27 7.67 -18.81
C THR A 123 4.83 8.13 -18.81
N SER A 124 4.66 9.42 -19.04
CA SER A 124 3.40 10.04 -19.45
C SER A 124 2.69 9.09 -20.42
N ALA A 125 1.46 8.68 -20.08
CA ALA A 125 0.63 7.66 -20.73
C ALA A 125 0.67 6.23 -20.13
N GLU A 126 0.35 6.07 -18.85
CA GLU A 126 -0.48 4.91 -18.48
C GLU A 126 -1.91 5.23 -18.95
N PRO A 127 -2.57 4.39 -19.78
CA PRO A 127 -3.95 4.63 -20.17
C PRO A 127 -4.81 4.73 -18.90
N GLU A 128 -5.63 5.78 -18.81
CA GLU A 128 -6.66 5.85 -17.78
C GLU A 128 -7.59 4.65 -17.98
N ASP A 129 -7.54 3.68 -17.07
CA ASP A 129 -8.56 2.66 -17.00
C ASP A 129 -9.86 3.38 -16.58
N PRO A 130 -10.87 3.49 -17.45
CA PRO A 130 -12.12 4.19 -17.12
C PRO A 130 -12.88 3.54 -15.97
N SER A 131 -12.45 2.36 -15.51
CA SER A 131 -13.02 1.65 -14.38
C SER A 131 -12.30 1.89 -13.05
N GLU A 132 -11.17 2.59 -13.04
CA GLU A 132 -10.46 3.03 -11.84
C GLU A 132 -10.76 4.52 -11.59
N LYS A 133 -11.43 4.81 -10.46
CA LYS A 133 -11.65 6.21 -10.05
C LYS A 133 -10.36 6.77 -9.42
N ARG A 134 -10.02 8.01 -9.74
CA ARG A 134 -8.86 8.71 -9.17
C ARG A 134 -9.29 9.87 -8.27
N ILE A 135 -8.57 10.00 -7.17
CA ILE A 135 -8.71 11.10 -6.20
C ILE A 135 -7.33 11.67 -5.88
N THR A 136 -7.32 12.90 -5.38
CA THR A 136 -6.13 13.52 -4.81
C THR A 136 -6.31 13.58 -3.30
N VAL A 137 -5.30 13.12 -2.56
CA VAL A 137 -5.31 13.15 -1.09
C VAL A 137 -4.12 13.96 -0.62
N THR A 138 -4.40 15.08 0.05
CA THR A 138 -3.38 16.02 0.54
C THR A 138 -3.33 16.02 2.06
N VAL A 139 -2.13 15.98 2.60
CA VAL A 139 -1.82 15.95 4.03
C VAL A 139 -1.06 17.22 4.42
N THR A 140 -1.48 17.87 5.51
CA THR A 140 -0.91 19.15 5.98
C THR A 140 -0.78 19.19 7.50
N GLY A 141 0.12 20.04 8.02
CA GLY A 141 0.18 20.41 9.43
C GLY A 141 0.79 19.39 10.38
N ALA A 142 1.45 18.34 9.87
CA ALA A 142 1.93 17.22 10.68
C ALA A 142 3.44 17.29 10.97
N ALA A 143 3.97 18.49 11.18
CA ALA A 143 5.42 18.81 11.21
C ALA A 143 6.27 17.97 12.20
N LYS A 144 5.66 17.35 13.21
CA LYS A 144 6.36 16.47 14.16
C LYS A 144 6.28 14.98 13.79
N THR A 145 5.25 14.60 13.03
CA THR A 145 4.88 13.21 12.76
C THR A 145 5.32 12.79 11.36
N ILE A 146 5.34 13.75 10.41
CA ILE A 146 5.75 13.53 9.03
C ILE A 146 7.22 13.92 8.87
N THR A 147 8.10 12.94 9.08
CA THR A 147 9.52 13.01 8.70
C THR A 147 9.81 11.80 7.81
N PRO A 148 10.53 11.96 6.69
CA PRO A 148 10.87 10.82 5.84
C PRO A 148 11.55 9.69 6.63
N GLY A 149 11.19 8.44 6.30
CA GLY A 149 11.68 7.25 7.00
C GLY A 149 10.96 6.93 8.32
N LEU A 150 9.97 7.72 8.73
CA LEU A 150 9.03 7.38 9.80
C LEU A 150 7.67 6.95 9.22
N THR A 151 6.91 6.22 10.03
CA THR A 151 5.51 5.87 9.75
C THR A 151 4.57 6.73 10.57
N VAL A 152 3.46 7.13 9.97
CA VAL A 152 2.39 7.91 10.58
C VAL A 152 1.14 7.04 10.73
N PRO A 153 0.53 6.93 11.91
CA PRO A 153 -0.73 6.21 12.05
C PRO A 153 -1.89 7.03 11.44
N LEU A 154 -2.46 6.52 10.36
CA LEU A 154 -3.64 7.09 9.69
C LEU A 154 -4.81 6.12 9.78
N THR A 155 -5.97 6.62 10.18
CA THR A 155 -7.24 5.90 10.21
C THR A 155 -8.01 6.21 8.94
N PHE A 156 -8.41 5.16 8.23
CA PHE A 156 -9.30 5.21 7.08
C PHE A 156 -10.68 4.79 7.55
N ASP A 157 -11.69 5.60 7.23
CA ASP A 157 -13.08 5.32 7.56
C ASP A 157 -13.87 5.03 6.28
N PHE A 158 -14.53 3.87 6.28
CA PHE A 158 -15.33 3.38 5.17
C PHE A 158 -16.78 3.20 5.61
N GLN A 159 -17.70 3.63 4.76
CA GLN A 159 -19.12 3.61 5.05
C GLN A 159 -19.65 2.20 5.37
N GLN A 160 -19.19 1.17 4.66
CA GLN A 160 -19.66 -0.21 4.84
C GLN A 160 -18.62 -1.08 5.56
N ALA A 161 -17.34 -0.99 5.18
CA ALA A 161 -16.28 -1.80 5.76
C ALA A 161 -15.86 -1.36 7.18
N GLY A 162 -16.21 -0.14 7.59
CA GLY A 162 -15.82 0.46 8.87
C GLY A 162 -14.39 1.00 8.87
N GLU A 163 -13.84 1.22 10.06
CA GLU A 163 -12.54 1.88 10.22
C GLU A 163 -11.35 0.90 10.20
N THR A 164 -10.21 1.36 9.69
CA THR A 164 -8.93 0.67 9.83
C THR A 164 -7.77 1.65 9.99
N THR A 165 -6.86 1.39 10.93
CA THR A 165 -5.69 2.22 11.17
C THR A 165 -4.44 1.55 10.62
N LEU A 166 -3.69 2.27 9.78
CA LEU A 166 -2.43 1.84 9.20
C LEU A 166 -1.28 2.73 9.64
N ASN A 167 -0.12 2.14 9.90
CA ASN A 167 1.14 2.87 10.01
C ASN A 167 1.65 3.16 8.59
N VAL A 168 1.37 4.36 8.09
CA VAL A 168 1.67 4.77 6.71
C VAL A 168 3.07 5.36 6.65
N PRO A 169 4.00 4.75 5.91
CA PRO A 169 5.34 5.30 5.72
C PRO A 169 5.33 6.62 4.97
N VAL A 170 6.22 7.53 5.37
CA VAL A 170 6.57 8.74 4.60
C VAL A 170 7.72 8.40 3.67
N ASP A 171 7.40 8.19 2.40
CA ASP A 171 8.37 7.85 1.37
C ASP A 171 9.00 9.12 0.80
N ALA A 172 10.30 9.26 1.03
CA ALA A 172 11.17 10.29 0.46
C ALA A 172 11.32 10.21 -1.06
N GLY A 173 11.04 9.05 -1.66
CA GLY A 173 11.57 8.69 -2.97
C GLY A 173 13.08 8.43 -2.94
N PRO A 174 13.64 7.87 -4.02
CA PRO A 174 15.04 7.40 -4.07
C PRO A 174 16.09 8.53 -4.22
N LEU A 175 15.66 9.78 -4.33
CA LEU A 175 16.52 10.91 -4.73
C LEU A 175 16.74 11.96 -3.64
N LEU A 176 16.14 11.85 -2.45
CA LEU A 176 16.57 12.73 -1.35
C LEU A 176 18.03 12.38 -0.99
N PRO A 177 18.96 13.36 -1.05
CA PRO A 177 20.30 13.15 -0.53
C PRO A 177 20.20 12.65 0.91
N ARG A 178 20.97 11.61 1.25
CA ARG A 178 21.09 11.15 2.64
C ARG A 178 21.43 12.38 3.50
N GLN A 179 20.52 12.76 4.39
CA GLN A 179 20.78 13.83 5.34
C GLN A 179 21.66 13.26 6.46
N ASP A 180 22.98 13.36 6.28
CA ASP A 180 23.96 12.92 7.28
C ASP A 180 24.02 13.84 8.52
N LYS A 181 23.21 14.91 8.56
CA LYS A 181 23.07 15.80 9.72
C LYS A 181 21.71 15.62 10.39
N ALA A 182 21.73 15.21 11.67
CA ALA A 182 20.57 15.28 12.54
C ALA A 182 20.06 16.73 12.62
N ARG A 183 18.79 16.94 12.31
CA ARG A 183 18.17 18.27 12.35
C ARG A 183 18.02 18.71 13.81
N GLY A 184 18.79 19.71 14.23
CA GLY A 184 18.73 20.27 15.59
C GLY A 184 20.09 20.55 16.25
N VAL A 185 21.21 20.17 15.63
CA VAL A 185 22.54 20.61 16.10
C VAL A 185 22.82 21.96 15.46
N VAL A 186 22.67 23.04 16.24
CA VAL A 186 23.39 24.29 15.97
C VAL A 186 24.88 23.94 15.99
N GLU A 187 25.53 24.02 14.83
CA GLU A 187 26.99 24.08 14.81
C GLU A 187 27.39 25.37 15.50
N GLU A 188 27.88 25.27 16.74
CA GLU A 188 28.65 26.34 17.35
C GLU A 188 29.90 26.53 16.50
N ASP A 189 29.95 27.68 15.81
CA ASP A 189 31.12 28.16 15.09
C ASP A 189 32.28 28.36 16.08
N HIS A 190 33.15 27.35 16.19
CA HIS A 190 34.42 27.49 16.88
C HIS A 190 35.40 28.22 15.94
N GLY A 191 35.38 29.56 16.02
CA GLY A 191 36.35 30.44 15.42
C GLY A 191 37.79 30.04 15.80
N GLY A 192 38.53 29.50 14.84
CA GLY A 192 39.95 29.23 14.94
C GLY A 192 40.75 30.33 14.23
N GLY A 193 41.32 31.24 15.02
CA GLY A 193 42.31 32.20 14.54
C GLY A 193 43.65 31.52 14.21
N HIS A 194 44.30 32.00 13.16
CA HIS A 194 45.74 31.92 12.93
C HIS A 194 46.21 33.26 12.35
#